data_AF-A0A918I5I9-F1
#
_entry.id   AF-A0A918I5I9-F1
#
_cell.length_a   1.000
_cell.length_b   1.000
_cell.length_c   1.000
_cell.angle_alpha   90.00
_cell.angle_beta   90.00
_cell.angle_gamma   90.00
#
_symmetry.space_group_name_H-M   'P 1'
#
loop_
_entity.id
_entity.type
_entity.pdbx_description
1 polymer ?
#
loop_
_entity_poly.entity_id
_entity_poly.type
_entity_poly.pdbx_seq_one_letter_code
_entity_poly.pdbx_strand_id
1 'polypeptide(L)'
;MAVRDKSATIDRSGIVQLHLSVAKQCSVEIREPRDTLTLSRRKNGVNLDLIEDNPNFTGLKTAQTIPWGTIRALGPEGLRILYRVRTGSDVTLVPEFEFED
;
A
#
# COMPACT_ATOMS: atom_id res chain seq x y z
N MET A 1 -4.65 -15.49 6.55
CA MET A 1 -5.88 -14.83 6.07
C MET A 1 -6.19 -13.71 7.00
N ALA A 2 -6.18 -12.49 6.48
CA ALA A 2 -6.50 -11.29 7.24
C ALA A 2 -6.73 -10.14 6.26
N VAL A 3 -7.97 -9.65 6.22
CA VAL A 3 -8.33 -8.31 5.75
C VAL A 3 -8.33 -7.40 6.98
N ARG A 4 -7.64 -6.26 6.90
CA ARG A 4 -7.55 -5.30 8.00
C ARG A 4 -7.68 -3.88 7.49
N ASP A 5 -8.69 -3.18 7.99
CA ASP A 5 -8.80 -1.74 7.83
C ASP A 5 -7.90 -1.05 8.85
N LYS A 6 -7.16 -0.04 8.39
CA LYS A 6 -6.16 0.68 9.17
C LYS A 6 -6.18 2.16 8.85
N SER A 7 -5.56 2.93 9.74
CA SER A 7 -5.23 4.31 9.48
C SER A 7 -3.76 4.60 9.75
N ALA A 8 -3.19 5.54 9.00
CA ALA A 8 -1.85 6.08 9.21
C ALA A 8 -1.89 7.59 9.01
N THR A 9 -0.89 8.30 9.51
CA THR A 9 -0.71 9.72 9.23
C THR A 9 0.67 9.91 8.62
N ILE A 10 0.76 10.72 7.56
CA ILE A 10 2.04 11.06 6.95
C ILE A 10 2.86 11.86 7.97
N ASP A 11 4.07 11.38 8.23
CA ASP A 11 5.01 12.03 9.15
C ASP A 11 5.74 13.20 8.48
N ARG A 12 6.64 13.86 9.24
CA ARG A 12 7.47 14.98 8.76
C ARG A 12 8.35 14.65 7.55
N SER A 13 8.62 13.36 7.29
CA SER A 13 9.40 12.95 6.13
C SER A 13 8.58 12.97 4.84
N GLY A 14 7.26 13.17 4.92
CA GLY A 14 6.35 13.10 3.78
C GLY A 14 6.07 11.67 3.33
N ILE A 15 6.49 10.66 4.10
CA ILE A 15 6.39 9.24 3.77
C ILE A 15 5.83 8.46 4.97
N VAL A 16 4.94 7.50 4.73
CA VAL A 16 4.54 6.54 5.77
C VAL A 16 4.52 5.11 5.24
N GLN A 17 4.96 4.17 6.07
CA GLN A 17 4.86 2.73 5.77
C GLN A 17 3.46 2.23 6.12
N LEU A 18 2.71 1.77 5.11
CA LEU A 18 1.36 1.24 5.27
C LEU A 18 1.38 -0.25 5.63
N HIS A 19 2.28 -1.00 4.99
CA HIS A 19 2.44 -2.42 5.26
C HIS A 19 3.85 -2.91 4.97
N LEU A 20 4.29 -3.87 5.77
CA LEU A 20 5.49 -4.68 5.55
C LEU A 20 5.03 -6.13 5.41
N SER A 21 5.18 -6.69 4.20
CA SER A 21 4.91 -8.11 4.01
C SER A 21 6.21 -8.91 3.99
N VAL A 22 6.21 -10.04 4.71
CA VAL A 22 7.30 -11.01 4.76
C VAL A 22 6.73 -12.36 4.35
N ALA A 23 7.30 -12.98 3.30
CA ALA A 23 6.96 -14.32 2.82
C ALA A 23 5.48 -14.55 2.44
N LYS A 24 4.65 -13.50 2.32
CA LYS A 24 3.23 -13.62 1.98
C LYS A 24 2.84 -12.58 0.93
N GLN A 25 1.85 -12.93 0.12
CA GLN A 25 1.19 -11.97 -0.76
C GLN A 25 0.51 -10.90 0.10
N CYS A 26 0.50 -9.66 -0.38
CA CYS A 26 -0.30 -8.60 0.24
C CYS A 26 -0.85 -7.62 -0.81
N SER A 27 -2.00 -7.02 -0.52
CA SER A 27 -2.44 -5.81 -1.21
C SER A 27 -2.78 -4.71 -0.21
N VAL A 28 -2.57 -3.47 -0.65
CA VAL A 28 -2.98 -2.26 0.06
C VAL A 28 -3.86 -1.46 -0.87
N GLU A 29 -4.97 -1.01 -0.32
CA GLU A 29 -5.93 -0.20 -1.03
C GLU A 29 -6.28 1.03 -0.19
N ILE A 30 -6.07 2.20 -0.75
CA ILE A 30 -6.40 3.47 -0.12
C ILE A 30 -7.89 3.70 -0.24
N ARG A 31 -8.54 3.90 0.90
CA ARG A 31 -9.93 4.32 0.95
C ARG A 31 -10.01 5.83 0.79
N GLU A 32 -9.27 6.55 1.64
CA GLU A 32 -9.22 8.02 1.70
C GLU A 32 -7.86 8.48 2.23
N PRO A 33 -7.34 9.64 1.81
CA PRO A 33 -7.78 10.44 0.68
C PRO A 33 -7.30 9.80 -0.63
N ARG A 34 -8.14 9.85 -1.65
CA ARG A 34 -7.76 9.40 -3.00
C ARG A 34 -7.06 10.54 -3.74
N ASP A 35 -6.19 10.17 -4.67
CA ASP A 35 -5.56 11.08 -5.65
C ASP A 35 -4.59 12.14 -5.10
N THR A 36 -4.45 12.21 -3.79
CA THR A 36 -3.49 13.09 -3.08
C THR A 36 -2.23 12.36 -2.63
N LEU A 37 -2.20 11.04 -2.81
CA LEU A 37 -1.12 10.18 -2.38
C LEU A 37 -0.43 9.56 -3.58
N THR A 38 0.88 9.37 -3.44
CA THR A 38 1.65 8.54 -4.35
C THR A 38 2.05 7.27 -3.62
N LEU A 39 1.57 6.12 -4.09
CA LEU A 39 2.02 4.84 -3.56
C LEU A 39 3.36 4.44 -4.20
N SER A 40 4.25 3.94 -3.35
CA SER A 40 5.47 3.28 -3.79
C SER A 40 5.63 1.93 -3.11
N ARG A 41 6.28 1.01 -3.82
CA ARG A 41 6.67 -0.29 -3.26
C ARG A 41 8.15 -0.51 -3.44
N ARG A 42 8.80 -1.12 -2.44
CA ARG A 42 10.17 -1.61 -2.58
C ARG A 42 10.14 -3.08 -3.00
N LYS A 43 10.83 -3.43 -4.09
CA LYS A 43 10.99 -4.83 -4.55
C LYS A 43 12.47 -5.20 -4.49
N ASN A 44 12.77 -6.35 -3.86
CA ASN A 44 14.13 -6.92 -3.78
C ASN A 44 15.21 -5.95 -3.25
N GLY A 45 14.86 -5.02 -2.35
CA GLY A 45 15.83 -4.12 -1.71
C GLY A 45 16.38 -2.99 -2.58
N VAL A 46 16.10 -2.94 -3.89
CA VAL A 46 16.80 -2.00 -4.80
C VAL A 46 15.86 -0.96 -5.42
N ASN A 47 14.65 -1.31 -5.87
CA ASN A 47 13.81 -0.36 -6.61
C ASN A 47 12.55 0.03 -5.84
N LEU A 48 12.37 1.35 -5.68
CA LEU A 48 11.08 1.98 -5.40
C LEU A 48 10.35 2.09 -6.74
N ASP A 49 9.46 1.14 -7.02
CA ASP A 49 8.55 1.30 -8.15
C ASP A 49 7.45 2.24 -7.68
N LEU A 50 7.30 3.37 -8.39
CA LEU A 50 6.08 4.16 -8.34
C LEU A 50 4.96 3.32 -8.94
N ILE A 51 3.80 3.31 -8.28
CA ILE A 51 2.65 2.58 -8.77
C ILE A 51 1.91 3.51 -9.73
N GLU A 52 2.24 3.41 -11.01
CA GLU A 52 1.71 4.29 -12.07
C GLU A 52 0.32 3.84 -12.55
N ASP A 53 0.02 2.54 -12.51
CA ASP A 53 -1.23 2.00 -13.08
C ASP A 53 -2.47 2.30 -12.22
N ASN A 54 -2.31 2.37 -10.89
CA ASN A 54 -3.40 2.71 -9.97
C ASN A 54 -2.84 3.35 -8.69
N PRO A 55 -2.90 4.68 -8.54
CA PRO A 55 -2.28 5.39 -7.42
C PRO A 55 -2.94 5.04 -6.08
N ASN A 56 -4.14 4.45 -6.07
CA ASN A 56 -4.90 4.13 -4.87
C ASN A 56 -4.86 2.62 -4.52
N PHE A 57 -4.21 1.77 -5.33
CA PHE A 57 -4.17 0.33 -5.10
C PHE A 57 -2.84 -0.30 -5.50
N THR A 58 -2.29 -1.16 -4.64
CA THR A 58 -1.10 -1.94 -5.00
C THR A 58 -1.07 -3.32 -4.39
N GLY A 59 -0.52 -4.28 -5.14
CA GLY A 59 -0.36 -5.67 -4.74
C GLY A 59 1.07 -6.19 -4.92
N LEU A 60 1.50 -7.00 -3.97
CA LEU A 60 2.70 -7.85 -4.05
C LEU A 60 2.25 -9.32 -4.22
N LYS A 61 2.40 -9.82 -5.46
CA LYS A 61 1.93 -11.16 -5.90
C LYS A 61 2.83 -12.33 -5.50
N THR A 62 4.08 -12.09 -5.13
CA THR A 62 5.01 -13.17 -4.75
C THR A 62 5.32 -13.13 -3.27
N ALA A 63 5.19 -14.26 -2.61
CA ALA A 63 5.74 -14.50 -1.29
C ALA A 63 7.27 -14.31 -1.39
N GLN A 64 7.76 -13.13 -1.04
CA GLN A 64 9.20 -12.88 -1.05
C GLN A 64 9.79 -13.38 0.25
N THR A 65 10.75 -14.30 0.16
CA THR A 65 11.46 -14.92 1.30
C THR A 65 12.23 -13.90 2.13
N ILE A 66 12.48 -12.70 1.59
CA ILE A 66 13.25 -11.63 2.24
C ILE A 66 12.31 -10.47 2.60
N PRO A 67 12.36 -9.92 3.84
CA PRO A 67 11.42 -8.92 4.38
C PRO A 67 11.53 -7.51 3.76
N TRP A 68 11.63 -7.40 2.44
CA TRP A 68 11.91 -6.12 1.74
C TRP A 68 10.72 -5.53 0.98
N GLY A 69 9.55 -6.17 1.02
CA GLY A 69 8.31 -5.68 0.42
C GLY A 69 7.56 -4.71 1.33
N THR A 70 7.99 -3.45 1.38
CA THR A 70 7.22 -2.37 2.05
C THR A 70 6.36 -1.63 1.05
N ILE A 71 5.09 -1.46 1.37
CA ILE A 71 4.19 -0.53 0.69
C ILE A 71 4.18 0.77 1.49
N ARG A 72 4.44 1.88 0.81
CA ARG A 72 4.53 3.21 1.39
C ARG A 72 3.61 4.16 0.65
N ALA A 73 3.07 5.13 1.37
CA ALA A 73 2.42 6.30 0.79
C ALA A 73 3.32 7.51 0.97
N LEU A 74 3.39 8.34 -0.07
CA LEU A 74 3.97 9.68 -0.04
C LEU A 74 2.86 10.71 -0.14
N GLY A 75 2.97 11.80 0.61
CA GLY A 75 1.98 12.87 0.64
C GLY A 75 2.38 14.03 1.55
N PRO A 76 1.50 15.03 1.72
CA PRO A 76 1.73 16.14 2.64
C PRO A 76 1.76 15.69 4.10
N GLU A 77 2.62 16.30 4.91
CA GLU A 77 2.70 16.07 6.36
C GLU A 77 1.32 16.27 7.02
N GLY A 78 0.98 15.41 7.97
CA GLY A 78 -0.27 15.50 8.72
C GLY A 78 -1.49 14.94 7.99
N LEU A 79 -1.33 14.51 6.74
CA LEU A 79 -2.40 13.86 5.99
C LEU A 79 -2.73 12.50 6.60
N ARG A 80 -3.98 12.34 7.04
CA ARG A 80 -4.50 11.07 7.54
C ARG A 80 -4.93 10.20 6.37
N ILE A 81 -4.52 8.93 6.40
CA ILE A 81 -4.80 7.93 5.37
C ILE A 81 -5.60 6.81 6.01
N LEU A 82 -6.72 6.45 5.40
CA LEU A 82 -7.52 5.27 5.68
C LEU A 82 -7.27 4.25 4.57
N TYR A 83 -6.90 3.02 4.93
CA TYR A 83 -6.51 2.00 3.96
C TYR A 83 -6.82 0.60 4.43
N ARG A 84 -7.01 -0.31 3.48
CA ARG A 84 -7.23 -1.73 3.71
C ARG A 84 -5.99 -2.51 3.32
N VAL A 85 -5.57 -3.42 4.19
CA VAL A 85 -4.52 -4.40 3.92
C VAL A 85 -5.13 -5.78 3.80
N ARG A 86 -4.84 -6.50 2.71
CA ARG A 86 -5.20 -7.91 2.54
C ARG A 86 -3.92 -8.75 2.46
N THR A 87 -3.92 -9.94 3.05
CA THR A 87 -2.72 -10.82 3.06
C THR A 87 -3.07 -12.29 2.84
N GLY A 88 -2.15 -13.04 2.22
CA GLY A 88 -2.35 -14.47 1.92
C GLY A 88 -3.40 -14.69 0.83
N SER A 89 -4.34 -15.62 1.04
CA SER A 89 -5.37 -15.97 0.06
C SER A 89 -6.46 -14.92 -0.14
N ASP A 90 -6.54 -13.90 0.73
CA ASP A 90 -7.49 -12.79 0.60
C ASP A 90 -6.99 -11.66 -0.31
N VAL A 91 -5.80 -11.82 -0.90
CA VAL A 91 -5.21 -10.77 -1.75
C VAL A 91 -6.01 -10.65 -3.04
N THR A 92 -6.62 -9.48 -3.24
CA THR A 92 -7.28 -9.12 -4.49
C THR A 92 -6.26 -8.52 -5.47
N LEU A 93 -6.59 -8.60 -6.77
CA LEU A 93 -5.83 -7.94 -7.86
C LEU A 93 -6.59 -6.75 -8.44
N VAL A 94 -7.79 -6.51 -7.95
CA VAL A 94 -8.66 -5.41 -8.35
C VAL A 94 -8.97 -4.56 -7.12
N PRO A 95 -9.01 -3.23 -7.26
CA PRO A 95 -9.58 -2.36 -6.23
C PRO A 95 -11.06 -2.72 -6.04
N GLU A 96 -11.51 -2.71 -4.78
CA GLU A 96 -12.91 -2.92 -4.39
C GLU A 96 -13.61 -1.60 -4.04
N PHE A 97 -12.86 -0.55 -3.70
CA PHE A 97 -13.46 0.76 -3.45
C PHE A 97 -13.67 1.50 -4.77
N GLU A 98 -14.92 1.82 -5.09
CA GLU A 98 -15.30 2.59 -6.29
C GLU A 98 -14.63 3.96 -6.27
N PHE A 99 -14.06 4.41 -7.40
CA PHE A 99 -13.62 5.79 -7.55
C PHE A 99 -14.89 6.64 -7.60
N GLU A 100 -15.12 7.49 -6.59
CA GLU A 100 -16.15 8.51 -6.69
C GLU A 100 -15.59 9.62 -7.61
N ASP A 101 -16.19 9.77 -8.80
CA ASP A 101 -15.96 10.85 -9.76
C ASP A 101 -16.27 12.24 -9.17
#